data_AF-A0A2P5VMS5-F1
#
_entry.id   AF-A0A2P5VMS5-F1
#
_cell.length_a   1.000
_cell.length_b   1.000
_cell.length_c   1.000
_cell.angle_alpha   90.00
_cell.angle_beta   90.00
_cell.angle_gamma   90.00
#
_symmetry.space_group_name_H-M   'P 1'
#
loop_
_entity.id
_entity.type
_entity.pdbx_description
1 polymer ?
#
loop_
_entity_poly.entity_id
_entity_poly.type
_entity_poly.pdbx_seq_one_letter_code
_entity_poly.pdbx_strand_id
1 'polypeptide(L)'
;FLINCSRGEIVVEDDLISALDSGHLSGATLDAFRQEPLPYGHPFWQHSKICVTPHIASLSAPDTAAVILADQLHCIRNRQSVANTVNFEQGY
;
A
#
# COMPACT_ATOMS: atom_id res chain seq x y z
N PHE A 1 10.41 12.35 8.06
CA PHE A 1 10.58 11.14 7.23
C PHE A 1 9.20 10.58 6.93
N LEU A 2 8.94 10.12 5.71
CA LEU A 2 7.66 9.53 5.30
C LEU A 2 7.84 8.04 4.97
N ILE A 3 6.87 7.20 5.33
CA ILE A 3 6.79 5.81 4.87
C ILE A 3 5.38 5.58 4.34
N ASN A 4 5.27 5.17 3.07
CA ASN A 4 3.98 4.78 2.48
C ASN A 4 4.04 3.36 1.93
N CYS A 5 3.35 2.44 2.62
CA CYS A 5 3.14 1.06 2.19
C CYS A 5 1.64 0.74 1.99
N SER A 6 0.83 1.77 1.66
CA SER A 6 -0.63 1.64 1.56
C SER A 6 -1.11 1.69 0.11
N ARG A 7 -1.39 2.88 -0.43
CA ARG A 7 -1.82 3.14 -1.82
C ARG A 7 -1.07 4.35 -2.36
N GLY A 8 -0.90 4.42 -3.68
CA GLY A 8 -0.20 5.53 -4.31
C GLY A 8 -0.93 6.87 -4.19
N GLU A 9 -2.26 6.82 -4.25
CA GLU A 9 -3.13 7.99 -4.36
C GLU A 9 -3.17 8.85 -3.10
N ILE A 10 -2.73 8.32 -1.95
CA ILE A 10 -2.68 9.09 -0.70
C ILE A 10 -1.49 10.06 -0.65
N VAL A 11 -0.55 9.95 -1.59
CA VAL A 11 0.59 10.86 -1.73
C VAL A 11 0.36 11.78 -2.93
N VAL A 12 0.58 13.08 -2.72
CA VAL A 12 0.72 14.06 -3.80
C VAL A 12 2.22 14.16 -4.10
N GLU A 13 2.63 13.67 -5.27
CA GLU A 13 4.03 13.39 -5.58
C GLU A 13 4.88 14.68 -5.66
N ASP A 14 4.34 15.76 -6.25
CA ASP A 14 5.00 17.06 -6.35
C ASP A 14 5.22 17.71 -4.97
N ASP A 15 4.24 17.58 -4.07
CA ASP A 15 4.35 18.08 -2.69
C ASP A 15 5.39 17.29 -1.90
N LEU A 16 5.47 15.98 -2.12
CA LEU A 16 6.49 15.14 -1.50
C LEU A 16 7.90 15.57 -1.94
N ILE A 17 8.11 15.78 -3.24
CA ILE A 17 9.40 16.27 -3.77
C ILE A 17 9.74 17.62 -3.13
N SER A 18 8.79 18.57 -3.15
CA SER A 18 8.97 19.90 -2.56
C SER A 18 9.32 19.85 -1.06
N ALA A 19 8.67 18.95 -0.31
CA ALA A 19 8.94 18.76 1.11
C ALA A 19 10.33 18.13 1.37
N LEU A 20 10.81 17.27 0.48
CA LEU A 20 12.14 16.68 0.57
C LEU A 20 13.24 17.68 0.19
N ASP A 21 13.03 18.47 -0.85
CA ASP A 21 13.99 19.48 -1.34
C ASP A 21 14.15 20.63 -0.35
N SER A 22 13.04 21.10 0.23
CA SER A 22 13.07 22.12 1.30
C SER A 22 13.69 21.64 2.62
N GLY A 23 13.88 20.32 2.76
CA GLY A 23 14.36 19.71 4.01
C GLY A 23 13.30 19.57 5.10
N HIS A 24 12.04 19.88 4.82
CA HIS A 24 10.92 19.60 5.73
C HIS A 24 10.83 18.10 6.07
N LEU A 25 11.04 17.25 5.05
CA LEU A 25 11.21 15.82 5.23
C LEU A 25 12.68 15.42 5.06
N SER A 26 13.16 14.61 6.00
CA SER A 26 14.51 14.02 5.95
C SER A 26 14.66 12.90 4.91
N GLY A 27 13.56 12.34 4.41
CA GLY A 27 13.54 11.24 3.44
C GLY A 27 12.16 10.57 3.33
N ALA A 28 12.02 9.68 2.35
CA ALA A 28 10.81 8.89 2.14
C ALA A 28 11.12 7.44 1.70
N THR A 29 10.32 6.48 2.16
CA THR A 29 10.27 5.12 1.61
C THR A 29 8.87 4.87 1.08
N LEU A 30 8.77 4.49 -0.19
CA LEU A 30 7.51 4.33 -0.92
C LEU A 30 7.44 2.92 -1.52
N ASP A 31 6.35 2.21 -1.23
CA ASP A 31 6.07 0.89 -1.81
C ASP A 31 4.90 0.92 -2.81
N ALA A 32 4.06 1.95 -2.79
CA ALA A 32 2.90 2.08 -3.67
C ALA A 32 2.90 3.44 -4.39
N PHE A 33 2.45 3.47 -5.64
CA PHE A 33 2.53 4.62 -6.55
C PHE A 33 1.21 4.86 -7.29
N ARG A 34 0.94 6.11 -7.73
CA ARG A 34 -0.31 6.42 -8.44
C ARG A 34 -0.44 5.65 -9.75
N GLN A 35 0.68 5.48 -10.44
CA GLN A 35 0.78 4.62 -11.61
C GLN A 35 1.75 3.48 -11.28
N GLU A 36 1.26 2.25 -11.48
CA GLU A 36 2.05 1.03 -11.29
C GLU A 36 2.07 0.20 -12.58
N PRO A 37 3.25 -0.28 -13.04
CA PRO A 37 4.57 -0.04 -12.47
C PRO A 37 5.00 1.44 -12.53
N LEU A 38 5.82 1.87 -11.58
CA LEU A 38 6.35 3.23 -11.56
C LEU A 38 7.11 3.51 -12.87
N PRO A 39 6.73 4.53 -13.67
CA PRO A 39 7.36 4.79 -14.96
C PRO A 39 8.88 4.96 -14.84
N TYR A 40 9.64 4.44 -15.81
CA TYR A 40 11.11 4.44 -15.75
C TYR A 40 11.72 5.85 -15.62
N GLY A 41 11.09 6.87 -16.21
CA GLY A 41 11.51 8.26 -16.12
C GLY A 41 11.03 9.02 -14.88
N HIS A 42 10.37 8.34 -13.92
CA HIS A 42 9.76 9.00 -12.78
C HIS A 42 10.83 9.60 -11.82
N PRO A 43 10.63 10.84 -11.30
CA PRO A 43 11.61 11.51 -10.43
C PRO A 43 11.99 10.72 -9.18
N PHE A 44 11.07 9.92 -8.64
CA PHE A 44 11.32 9.09 -7.46
C PHE A 44 12.48 8.09 -7.64
N TRP A 45 12.79 7.65 -8.87
CA TRP A 45 13.93 6.78 -9.11
C TRP A 45 15.29 7.46 -8.88
N GLN A 46 15.35 8.78 -9.09
CA GLN A 46 16.61 9.54 -9.08
C GLN A 46 16.76 10.40 -7.82
N HIS A 47 15.69 10.66 -7.09
CA HIS A 47 15.71 11.51 -5.91
C HIS A 47 16.47 10.85 -4.76
N SER A 48 17.61 11.43 -4.35
CA SER A 48 18.57 10.83 -3.39
C SER A 48 18.01 10.51 -2.00
N LYS A 49 16.92 11.16 -1.59
CA LYS A 49 16.23 10.92 -0.31
C LYS A 49 15.02 9.98 -0.40
N ILE A 50 14.77 9.36 -1.57
CA ILE A 50 13.65 8.45 -1.77
C ILE A 50 14.17 7.02 -1.94
N CYS A 51 13.56 6.08 -1.21
CA CYS A 51 13.71 4.65 -1.41
C CYS A 51 12.42 4.08 -2.01
N VAL A 52 12.53 3.30 -3.08
CA VAL A 52 11.41 2.69 -3.79
C VAL A 52 11.45 1.18 -3.62
N THR A 53 10.31 0.58 -3.25
CA THR A 53 10.06 -0.86 -3.36
C THR A 53 8.86 -1.12 -4.28
N PRO A 54 8.87 -2.19 -5.10
CA PRO A 54 7.88 -2.38 -6.17
C PRO A 54 6.58 -3.05 -5.68
N HIS A 55 5.87 -2.45 -4.73
CA HIS A 55 4.61 -2.96 -4.17
C HIS A 55 4.74 -4.36 -3.55
N ILE A 56 5.76 -4.53 -2.70
CA ILE A 56 6.13 -5.80 -2.07
C ILE A 56 6.26 -5.70 -0.54
N ALA A 57 5.80 -4.60 0.09
CA ALA A 57 5.88 -4.44 1.53
C ALA A 57 5.08 -5.51 2.30
N SER A 58 4.00 -6.02 1.70
CA SER A 58 3.24 -7.15 2.23
C SER A 58 2.60 -7.97 1.12
N LEU A 59 3.16 -9.14 0.85
CA LEU A 59 2.59 -10.10 -0.09
C LEU A 59 1.63 -11.04 0.64
N SER A 60 0.50 -11.33 -0.01
CA SER A 60 -0.44 -12.34 0.50
C SER A 60 0.16 -13.73 0.37
N ALA A 61 0.40 -14.41 1.48
CA ALA A 61 0.88 -15.79 1.49
C ALA A 61 -0.28 -16.76 1.21
N PRO A 62 -0.20 -17.62 0.16
CA PRO A 62 -1.29 -18.52 -0.21
C PRO A 62 -1.72 -19.46 0.92
N ASP A 63 -0.76 -19.99 1.69
CA ASP A 63 -1.03 -20.96 2.77
C ASP A 63 -1.87 -20.34 3.89
N THR A 64 -1.57 -19.12 4.31
CA THR A 64 -2.35 -18.43 5.35
C THR A 64 -3.69 -17.93 4.81
N ALA A 65 -3.71 -17.43 3.57
CA ALA A 65 -4.94 -16.98 2.91
C ALA A 65 -5.95 -18.13 2.73
N ALA A 66 -5.48 -19.33 2.37
CA ALA A 66 -6.32 -20.51 2.21
C ALA A 66 -7.00 -20.92 3.54
N VAL A 67 -6.27 -20.86 4.66
CA VAL A 67 -6.82 -21.13 5.99
C VAL A 67 -7.93 -20.13 6.34
N ILE A 68 -7.65 -18.82 6.16
CA ILE A 68 -8.65 -17.76 6.44
C ILE A 68 -9.91 -17.98 5.59
N LEU A 69 -9.75 -18.26 4.29
CA LEU A 69 -10.87 -18.49 3.39
C LEU A 69 -11.68 -19.74 3.79
N ALA A 70 -11.02 -20.83 4.15
CA ALA A 70 -11.69 -22.06 4.58
C ALA A 70 -12.55 -21.83 5.84
N ASP A 71 -12.03 -21.08 6.81
CA ASP A 71 -12.74 -20.72 8.03
C ASP A 71 -13.96 -19.84 7.72
N GLN A 72 -13.79 -18.83 6.86
CA GLN A 72 -14.90 -17.96 6.44
C GLN A 72 -15.99 -18.77 5.71
N LEU A 73 -15.62 -19.70 4.83
CA LEU A 73 -16.57 -20.58 4.14
C LEU A 73 -17.33 -21.49 5.12
N HIS A 74 -16.67 -21.98 6.16
CA HIS A 74 -17.31 -22.74 7.22
C HIS A 74 -18.37 -21.90 7.95
N CYS A 75 -18.02 -20.67 8.36
CA CYS A 75 -18.97 -19.75 8.99
C CYS A 75 -20.19 -19.47 8.11
N ILE A 76 -19.96 -19.18 6.81
CA ILE A 76 -21.04 -18.92 5.85
C ILE A 76 -21.99 -20.13 5.73
N ARG A 77 -21.44 -21.34 5.58
CA ARG A 77 -22.23 -22.58 5.46
C ARG A 77 -23.10 -22.83 6.69
N ASN A 78 -22.62 -22.46 7.87
CA ASN A 78 -23.33 -22.61 9.13
C ASN A 78 -24.17 -21.38 9.52
N ARG A 79 -24.31 -20.38 8.64
CA ARG A 79 -25.04 -19.12 8.88
C ARG A 79 -24.52 -18.36 10.12
N GLN A 80 -23.23 -18.47 10.37
CA GLN A 80 -22.52 -17.73 11.41
C GLN A 80 -22.00 -16.40 10.84
N SER A 81 -21.70 -15.45 11.72
CA SER A 81 -21.06 -14.21 11.33
C SER A 81 -19.65 -14.46 10.80
N VAL A 82 -19.25 -13.66 9.81
CA VAL A 82 -17.92 -13.69 9.21
C VAL A 82 -17.14 -12.47 9.70
N ALA A 83 -15.89 -12.65 10.10
CA ALA A 83 -15.01 -11.55 10.48
C ALA A 83 -14.45 -10.83 9.24
N ASN A 84 -14.03 -9.57 9.41
CA ASN A 84 -13.37 -8.76 8.37
C ASN A 84 -14.23 -8.53 7.13
N THR A 85 -15.55 -8.38 7.30
CA THR A 85 -16.45 -7.98 6.22
C THR A 85 -16.25 -6.50 5.88
N VAL A 86 -16.07 -6.20 4.60
CA VAL A 86 -15.97 -4.82 4.08
C VAL A 86 -17.30 -4.10 4.25
N ASN A 87 -17.26 -2.85 4.74
CA ASN A 87 -18.42 -1.96 4.72
C ASN A 87 -18.38 -1.11 3.45
N PHE A 88 -19.26 -1.43 2.49
CA PHE A 88 -19.30 -0.73 1.21
C PHE A 88 -19.71 0.75 1.30
N GLU A 89 -20.43 1.17 2.36
CA GLU A 89 -20.75 2.59 2.58
C GLU A 89 -19.53 3.37 3.06
N GLN A 90 -18.67 2.73 3.86
CA GLN A 90 -17.42 3.33 4.35
C GLN A 90 -16.27 3.19 3.35
N GLY A 91 -16.35 2.22 2.44
CA GLY A 91 -15.36 1.96 1.39
C GLY A 91 -14.16 1.11 1.83
N TYR A 92 -14.20 0.50 3.03
CA TYR A 92 -13.15 -0.39 3.56
C TYR A 92 -13.70 -1.39 4.58
#